data_AF-A0A4Q7WQZ7-F1
#
_entry.id   AF-A0A4Q7WQZ7-F1
#
_cell.length_a   1.000
_cell.length_b   1.000
_cell.length_c   1.000
_cell.angle_alpha   90.00
_cell.angle_beta   90.00
_cell.angle_gamma   90.00
#
_symmetry.space_group_name_H-M   'P 1'
#
loop_
_entity.id
_entity.type
_entity.pdbx_description
1 polymer ?
#
loop_
_entity_poly.entity_id
_entity_poly.type
_entity_poly.pdbx_seq_one_letter_code
_entity_poly.pdbx_strand_id
1 'polypeptide(L)'
;MRSLGTSVEYPGRGLAIGRDADGVPFFTYWLTGRSPASQSRELVVHDEEIVVRDTSGGPIDDLRHYTAATRGADWVLVGNGTQVSDLTALRPQQPDLQLALRHLTYEPDPPIRTPRITATATIAGPELTEVMVGSARAYDGAPDLTVHPSLYTSHVAPGTALTTTTYSGTAQQIVTNGHPEVVAVPFPWSDITDAVWQSLQPSLRVATITVRLDTPTFAAVVLQQR
;
A
#
# COMPACT_ATOMS: atom_id res chain seq x y z
N MET A 1 15.35 -0.05 14.66
CA MET A 1 14.46 0.09 13.50
C MET A 1 13.56 -1.13 13.46
N ARG A 2 12.25 -0.98 13.24
CA ARG A 2 11.32 -2.10 13.04
C ARG A 2 11.65 -2.79 11.71
N SER A 3 11.40 -4.09 11.61
CA SER A 3 11.59 -4.85 10.37
C SER A 3 10.25 -5.03 9.64
N LEU A 4 10.29 -5.01 8.31
CA LEU A 4 9.17 -5.46 7.48
C LEU A 4 8.85 -6.93 7.84
N GLY A 5 7.56 -7.29 7.88
CA GLY A 5 7.13 -8.59 8.42
C GLY A 5 6.93 -8.61 9.95
N THR A 6 6.84 -7.45 10.59
CA THR A 6 6.25 -7.31 11.93
C THR A 6 4.89 -6.63 11.78
N SER A 7 3.81 -7.19 12.33
CA SER A 7 2.46 -6.61 12.26
C SER A 7 1.78 -6.56 13.62
N VAL A 8 0.86 -5.61 13.78
CA VAL A 8 -0.19 -5.67 14.82
C VAL A 8 -1.22 -6.73 14.43
N GLU A 9 -2.17 -7.05 15.32
CA GLU A 9 -3.21 -8.04 15.03
C GLU A 9 -4.02 -7.68 13.77
N TYR A 10 -4.46 -6.42 13.64
CA TYR A 10 -5.24 -5.97 12.49
C TYR A 10 -4.67 -4.69 11.87
N PRO A 11 -3.75 -4.80 10.88
CA PRO A 11 -3.20 -3.64 10.19
C PRO A 11 -4.16 -3.06 9.13
N GLY A 12 -5.21 -3.80 8.76
CA GLY A 12 -6.08 -3.48 7.63
C GLY A 12 -5.35 -3.67 6.30
N ARG A 13 -5.17 -2.59 5.53
CA ARG A 13 -4.33 -2.58 4.34
C ARG A 13 -2.98 -2.00 4.70
N GLY A 14 -1.93 -2.46 4.03
CA GLY A 14 -0.63 -1.84 4.16
C GLY A 14 0.18 -1.94 2.88
N LEU A 15 1.18 -1.09 2.81
CA LEU A 15 2.08 -1.00 1.69
C LEU A 15 3.49 -0.68 2.19
N ALA A 16 4.49 -1.16 1.47
CA ALA A 16 5.86 -0.71 1.61
C ALA A 16 6.53 -0.57 0.24
N ILE A 17 7.41 0.41 0.10
CA ILE A 17 8.20 0.63 -1.12
C ILE A 17 9.66 0.87 -0.72
N GLY A 18 10.59 0.19 -1.39
CA GLY A 18 11.99 0.29 -1.04
C GLY A 18 12.88 -0.68 -1.79
N ARG A 19 14.03 -1.01 -1.19
CA ARG A 19 15.01 -1.92 -1.76
C ARG A 19 15.30 -3.05 -0.78
N ASP A 20 15.31 -4.28 -1.29
CA ASP A 20 15.60 -5.47 -0.48
C ASP A 20 17.07 -5.52 -0.04
N ALA A 21 17.46 -6.57 0.68
CA ALA A 21 18.82 -6.76 1.14
C ALA A 21 19.88 -6.80 0.02
N ASP A 22 19.49 -7.21 -1.19
CA ASP A 22 20.34 -7.29 -2.39
C ASP A 22 20.27 -6.02 -3.26
N GLY A 23 19.48 -5.02 -2.84
CA GLY A 23 19.31 -3.74 -3.53
C GLY A 23 18.26 -3.76 -4.64
N VAL A 24 17.48 -4.82 -4.78
CA VAL A 24 16.39 -4.95 -5.75
C VAL A 24 15.24 -4.01 -5.36
N PRO A 25 14.83 -3.08 -6.24
CA PRO A 25 13.73 -2.17 -5.93
C PRO A 25 12.40 -2.92 -6.00
N PHE A 26 11.54 -2.68 -5.01
CA PHE A 26 10.26 -3.37 -4.88
C PHE A 26 9.18 -2.47 -4.27
N PHE A 27 7.93 -2.88 -4.48
CA PHE A 27 6.87 -2.59 -3.52
C PHE A 27 6.20 -3.87 -3.05
N THR A 28 5.59 -3.81 -1.88
CA THR A 28 4.67 -4.84 -1.40
C THR A 28 3.39 -4.20 -0.93
N TYR A 29 2.28 -4.89 -1.14
CA TYR A 29 0.94 -4.48 -0.76
C TYR A 29 0.22 -5.67 -0.12
N TRP A 30 -0.53 -5.43 0.94
CA TRP A 30 -1.32 -6.47 1.60
C TRP A 30 -2.68 -5.97 2.04
N LEU A 31 -3.64 -6.89 2.06
CA LEU A 31 -4.97 -6.65 2.58
C LEU A 31 -5.38 -7.72 3.59
N THR A 32 -5.97 -7.25 4.68
CA THR A 32 -6.66 -8.07 5.68
C THR A 32 -8.14 -7.69 5.73
N GLY A 33 -8.97 -8.59 6.25
CA GLY A 33 -10.42 -8.40 6.35
C GLY A 33 -10.99 -9.07 7.59
N ARG A 34 -11.83 -8.34 8.33
CA ARG A 34 -12.49 -8.82 9.56
C ARG A 34 -13.91 -9.37 9.34
N SER A 35 -14.54 -8.99 8.23
CA SER A 35 -15.90 -9.43 7.87
C SER A 35 -15.84 -10.32 6.63
N PRO A 36 -16.84 -11.18 6.38
CA PRO A 36 -16.93 -11.94 5.14
C PRO A 36 -16.81 -11.06 3.90
N ALA A 37 -17.51 -9.93 3.86
CA ALA A 37 -17.43 -8.98 2.74
C ALA A 37 -16.03 -8.40 2.53
N SER A 38 -15.30 -8.09 3.62
CA SER A 38 -13.90 -7.66 3.52
C SER A 38 -12.94 -8.82 3.22
N GLN A 39 -13.35 -10.08 3.37
CA GLN A 39 -12.50 -11.22 3.01
C GLN A 39 -12.71 -11.67 1.57
N SER A 40 -13.88 -11.40 0.97
CA SER A 40 -14.21 -11.71 -0.42
C SER A 40 -13.53 -10.76 -1.41
N ARG A 41 -12.20 -10.73 -1.42
CA ARG A 41 -11.38 -9.93 -2.33
C ARG A 41 -10.16 -10.72 -2.80
N GLU A 42 -9.72 -10.49 -4.01
CA GLU A 42 -8.48 -11.05 -4.57
C GLU A 42 -7.65 -9.96 -5.27
N LEU A 43 -6.37 -10.25 -5.53
CA LEU A 43 -5.51 -9.39 -6.33
C LEU A 43 -5.38 -9.97 -7.74
N VAL A 44 -5.68 -9.14 -8.74
CA VAL A 44 -5.51 -9.48 -10.16
C VAL A 44 -4.37 -8.64 -10.71
N VAL A 45 -3.35 -9.31 -11.25
CA VAL A 45 -2.14 -8.67 -11.79
C VAL A 45 -2.26 -8.54 -13.31
N HIS A 46 -2.07 -7.33 -13.82
CA HIS A 46 -1.91 -7.02 -15.23
C HIS A 46 -0.51 -6.41 -15.45
N ASP A 47 -0.16 -6.10 -16.70
CA ASP A 47 1.19 -5.61 -17.03
C ASP A 47 1.50 -4.26 -16.36
N GLU A 48 0.55 -3.34 -16.30
CA GLU A 48 0.75 -1.99 -15.77
C GLU A 48 -0.16 -1.63 -14.59
N GLU A 49 -1.04 -2.55 -14.17
CA GLU A 49 -1.98 -2.34 -13.08
C GLU A 49 -2.16 -3.59 -12.21
N ILE A 50 -2.46 -3.38 -10.93
CA ILE A 50 -2.91 -4.43 -10.02
C ILE A 50 -4.27 -4.01 -9.49
N VAL A 51 -5.26 -4.87 -9.63
CA VAL A 51 -6.65 -4.59 -9.25
C VAL A 51 -7.04 -5.46 -8.06
N VAL A 52 -7.60 -4.83 -7.03
CA VAL A 52 -8.35 -5.53 -5.99
C VAL A 52 -9.75 -5.77 -6.55
N ARG A 53 -10.17 -7.04 -6.63
CA ARG A 53 -11.47 -7.45 -7.17
C ARG A 53 -12.32 -8.09 -6.07
N ASP A 54 -13.58 -7.65 -5.96
CA ASP A 54 -14.60 -8.32 -5.13
C ASP A 54 -14.98 -9.69 -5.71
N THR A 55 -14.97 -10.73 -4.89
CA THR A 55 -15.29 -12.12 -5.26
C THR A 55 -16.64 -12.61 -4.77
N SER A 56 -17.42 -11.76 -4.07
CA SER A 56 -18.72 -12.12 -3.50
C SER A 56 -19.87 -12.21 -4.52
N GLY A 57 -19.68 -11.68 -5.73
CA GLY A 57 -20.73 -11.57 -6.74
C GLY A 57 -21.80 -10.52 -6.42
N GLY A 58 -21.58 -9.67 -5.41
CA GLY A 58 -22.44 -8.55 -5.07
C GLY A 58 -22.28 -7.34 -6.02
N PRO A 59 -23.00 -6.23 -5.73
CA PRO A 59 -22.80 -4.96 -6.42
C PRO A 59 -21.35 -4.48 -6.32
N ILE A 60 -20.89 -3.73 -7.33
CA ILE A 60 -19.58 -3.06 -7.28
C ILE A 60 -19.55 -2.11 -6.09
N ASP A 61 -18.47 -2.21 -5.31
CA ASP A 61 -18.21 -1.43 -4.11
C ASP A 61 -16.78 -0.90 -4.19
N ASP A 62 -16.63 0.43 -4.28
CA ASP A 62 -15.35 1.11 -4.45
C ASP A 62 -14.37 0.89 -3.27
N LEU A 63 -14.85 0.41 -2.12
CA LEU A 63 -14.01 0.03 -0.98
C LEU A 63 -13.43 -1.39 -1.11
N ARG A 64 -13.96 -2.17 -2.06
CA ARG A 64 -13.63 -3.59 -2.27
C ARG A 64 -13.27 -3.93 -3.72
N HIS A 65 -13.46 -3.01 -4.65
CA HIS A 65 -13.04 -3.08 -6.03
C HIS A 65 -12.31 -1.78 -6.41
N TYR A 66 -11.00 -1.83 -6.62
CA TYR A 66 -10.20 -0.66 -6.98
C TYR A 66 -8.82 -1.07 -7.53
N THR A 67 -8.20 -0.19 -8.30
CA THR A 67 -6.79 -0.34 -8.69
C THR A 67 -5.88 -0.09 -7.48
N ALA A 68 -5.12 -1.09 -7.05
CA ALA A 68 -4.19 -1.00 -5.92
C ALA A 68 -2.79 -0.52 -6.34
N ALA A 69 -2.40 -0.75 -7.59
CA ALA A 69 -1.15 -0.22 -8.12
C ALA A 69 -1.26 0.10 -9.61
N THR A 70 -0.55 1.13 -10.04
CA THR A 70 -0.31 1.47 -11.46
C THR A 70 1.16 1.79 -11.65
N ARG A 71 1.65 1.66 -12.88
CA ARG A 71 3.00 2.07 -13.25
C ARG A 71 3.07 2.74 -14.61
N GLY A 72 4.15 3.47 -14.81
CA GLY A 72 4.65 3.84 -16.13
C GLY A 72 6.02 3.23 -16.39
N ALA A 73 6.74 3.82 -17.35
CA ALA A 73 8.09 3.40 -17.70
C ALA A 73 9.08 3.61 -16.54
N ASP A 74 8.97 4.73 -15.83
CA ASP A 74 9.93 5.22 -14.83
C ASP A 74 9.27 5.57 -13.48
N TRP A 75 8.03 5.15 -13.25
CA TRP A 75 7.33 5.43 -12.00
C TRP A 75 6.35 4.34 -11.60
N VAL A 76 6.06 4.29 -10.30
CA VAL A 76 5.01 3.43 -9.72
C VAL A 76 4.17 4.23 -8.74
N LEU A 77 2.89 3.90 -8.65
CA LEU A 77 1.94 4.38 -7.66
C LEU A 77 1.21 3.19 -7.03
N VAL A 78 1.11 3.17 -5.71
CA VAL A 78 0.45 2.09 -4.95
C VAL A 78 -0.46 2.71 -3.89
N GLY A 79 -1.63 2.14 -3.64
CA GLY A 79 -2.57 2.63 -2.64
C GLY A 79 -3.71 1.66 -2.34
N ASN A 80 -4.56 2.01 -1.37
CA ASN A 80 -5.62 1.13 -0.87
C ASN A 80 -7.04 1.48 -1.32
N GLY A 81 -7.20 2.21 -2.42
CA GLY A 81 -8.51 2.64 -2.88
C GLY A 81 -8.46 3.36 -4.22
N THR A 82 -9.62 3.89 -4.62
CA THR A 82 -9.84 4.57 -5.91
C THR A 82 -8.88 5.73 -6.20
N GLN A 83 -8.23 6.29 -5.17
CA GLN A 83 -7.29 7.39 -5.34
C GLN A 83 -6.13 7.02 -6.27
N VAL A 84 -5.77 5.74 -6.40
CA VAL A 84 -4.69 5.32 -7.31
C VAL A 84 -5.05 5.65 -8.76
N SER A 85 -6.28 5.35 -9.19
CA SER A 85 -6.76 5.66 -10.54
C SER A 85 -6.89 7.17 -10.74
N ASP A 86 -7.42 7.89 -9.74
CA ASP A 86 -7.58 9.36 -9.80
C ASP A 86 -6.21 10.07 -9.94
N LEU A 87 -5.24 9.67 -9.12
CA LEU A 87 -3.88 10.23 -9.13
C LEU A 87 -3.12 9.84 -10.42
N THR A 88 -3.33 8.62 -10.93
CA THR A 88 -2.74 8.18 -12.20
C THR A 88 -3.23 9.06 -13.36
N ALA A 89 -4.53 9.32 -13.43
CA ALA A 89 -5.13 10.17 -14.46
C ALA A 89 -4.69 11.65 -14.33
N LEU A 90 -4.44 12.12 -13.11
CA LEU A 90 -3.99 13.50 -12.85
C LEU A 90 -2.49 13.72 -13.16
N ARG A 91 -1.68 12.66 -13.10
CA ARG A 91 -0.20 12.73 -13.20
C ARG A 91 0.33 13.54 -14.39
N PRO A 92 -0.23 13.46 -15.63
CA PRO A 92 0.26 14.26 -16.76
C PRO A 92 0.12 15.78 -16.56
N GLN A 93 -0.84 16.21 -15.73
CA GLN A 93 -1.11 17.62 -15.46
C GLN A 93 -0.42 18.08 -14.16
N GLN A 94 -0.28 17.17 -13.20
CA GLN A 94 0.34 17.42 -11.90
C GLN A 94 1.26 16.26 -11.51
N PRO A 95 2.53 16.30 -11.95
CA PRO A 95 3.49 15.24 -11.65
C PRO A 95 3.93 15.23 -10.19
N ASP A 96 3.80 16.36 -9.48
CA ASP A 96 4.05 16.43 -8.03
C ASP A 96 2.91 15.77 -7.27
N LEU A 97 3.12 14.50 -6.92
CA LEU A 97 2.15 13.72 -6.18
C LEU A 97 1.93 14.25 -4.77
N GLN A 98 2.92 14.88 -4.12
CA GLN A 98 2.72 15.44 -2.77
C GLN A 98 1.69 16.57 -2.78
N LEU A 99 1.68 17.37 -3.85
CA LEU A 99 0.63 18.36 -4.04
C LEU A 99 -0.72 17.69 -4.31
N ALA A 100 -0.74 16.61 -5.11
CA ALA A 100 -1.98 15.93 -5.50
C ALA A 100 -2.66 15.26 -4.29
N LEU A 101 -1.87 14.69 -3.37
CA LEU A 101 -2.37 14.08 -2.15
C LEU A 101 -3.16 15.06 -1.27
N ARG A 102 -2.89 16.37 -1.33
CA ARG A 102 -3.60 17.38 -0.50
C ARG A 102 -5.09 17.47 -0.80
N HIS A 103 -5.51 16.99 -1.97
CA HIS A 103 -6.92 16.96 -2.37
C HIS A 103 -7.65 15.70 -1.92
N LEU A 104 -6.93 14.70 -1.39
CA LEU A 104 -7.52 13.49 -0.88
C LEU A 104 -8.09 13.69 0.53
N THR A 105 -9.11 12.92 0.85
CA THR A 105 -9.61 12.70 2.20
C THR A 105 -9.68 11.20 2.51
N TYR A 106 -9.92 10.84 3.76
CA TYR A 106 -10.11 9.45 4.19
C TYR A 106 -11.33 8.80 3.51
N GLU A 107 -11.49 7.49 3.64
CA GLU A 107 -12.63 6.77 3.07
C GLU A 107 -13.96 7.21 3.72
N PRO A 108 -15.07 7.31 2.96
CA PRO A 108 -16.37 7.75 3.49
C PRO A 108 -17.10 6.64 4.27
N ASP A 109 -16.43 6.01 5.24
CA ASP A 109 -16.90 4.85 6.00
C ASP A 109 -17.05 5.12 7.52
N PRO A 110 -17.86 6.10 7.95
CA PRO A 110 -18.06 6.36 9.37
C PRO A 110 -18.65 5.12 10.09
N PRO A 111 -18.24 4.85 11.34
CA PRO A 111 -17.39 5.68 12.19
C PRO A 111 -15.88 5.48 11.99
N ILE A 112 -15.45 4.57 11.10
CA ILE A 112 -14.04 4.13 10.99
C ILE A 112 -13.18 5.21 10.34
N ARG A 113 -13.67 5.85 9.26
CA ARG A 113 -12.93 6.88 8.50
C ARG A 113 -11.55 6.37 8.09
N THR A 114 -11.54 5.29 7.35
CA THR A 114 -10.31 4.57 7.04
C THR A 114 -9.32 5.45 6.28
N PRO A 115 -8.05 5.55 6.71
CA PRO A 115 -7.06 6.32 5.97
C PRO A 115 -6.88 5.81 4.54
N ARG A 116 -6.72 6.75 3.59
CA ARG A 116 -6.21 6.44 2.26
C ARG A 116 -4.70 6.52 2.29
N ILE A 117 -4.02 5.38 2.28
CA ILE A 117 -2.56 5.26 2.22
C ILE A 117 -2.09 5.19 0.77
N THR A 118 -0.96 5.84 0.47
CA THR A 118 -0.39 5.93 -0.88
C THR A 118 1.13 5.88 -0.83
N ALA A 119 1.75 5.22 -1.80
CA ALA A 119 3.18 5.21 -2.04
C ALA A 119 3.51 5.50 -3.52
N THR A 120 4.62 6.18 -3.77
CA THR A 120 5.15 6.42 -5.11
C THR A 120 6.67 6.42 -5.10
N ALA A 121 7.26 6.13 -6.25
CA ALA A 121 8.68 6.35 -6.51
C ALA A 121 8.92 6.61 -7.99
N THR A 122 10.03 7.29 -8.27
CA THR A 122 10.68 7.32 -9.58
C THR A 122 11.68 6.15 -9.63
N ILE A 123 11.71 5.43 -10.75
CA ILE A 123 12.46 4.18 -10.96
C ILE A 123 13.55 4.45 -11.99
N ALA A 124 14.81 4.18 -11.63
CA ALA A 124 15.94 4.31 -12.54
C ALA A 124 16.86 3.07 -12.41
N GLY A 125 16.55 2.02 -13.18
CA GLY A 125 17.21 0.73 -13.06
C GLY A 125 17.01 0.14 -11.65
N PRO A 126 18.08 -0.11 -10.86
CA PRO A 126 17.96 -0.61 -9.49
C PRO A 126 17.67 0.49 -8.46
N GLU A 127 17.71 1.77 -8.84
CA GLU A 127 17.53 2.89 -7.93
C GLU A 127 16.06 3.31 -7.81
N LEU A 128 15.67 3.66 -6.58
CA LEU A 128 14.41 4.35 -6.29
C LEU A 128 14.72 5.75 -5.79
N THR A 129 14.21 6.74 -6.51
CA THR A 129 14.32 8.16 -6.17
C THR A 129 12.94 8.77 -5.97
N GLU A 130 12.90 9.95 -5.35
CA GLU A 130 11.66 10.68 -5.07
C GLU A 130 10.59 9.81 -4.40
N VAL A 131 11.04 8.94 -3.49
CA VAL A 131 10.17 7.98 -2.82
C VAL A 131 9.34 8.70 -1.78
N MET A 132 8.03 8.50 -1.84
CA MET A 132 7.11 9.07 -0.87
C MET A 132 6.09 8.03 -0.45
N VAL A 133 5.85 7.97 0.86
CA VAL A 133 4.72 7.26 1.46
C VAL A 133 3.94 8.25 2.31
N GLY A 134 2.63 8.28 2.15
CA GLY A 134 1.77 9.18 2.91
C GLY A 134 0.35 8.68 3.04
N SER A 135 -0.49 9.46 3.70
CA SER A 135 -1.91 9.17 3.81
C SER A 135 -2.77 10.43 3.82
N ALA A 136 -4.07 10.26 3.56
CA ALA A 136 -5.11 11.16 4.02
C ALA A 136 -5.88 10.46 5.14
N ARG A 137 -5.82 10.99 6.36
CA ARG A 137 -6.45 10.42 7.56
C ARG A 137 -7.26 11.45 8.32
N ALA A 138 -8.27 11.02 9.06
CA ALA A 138 -8.98 11.87 9.99
C ALA A 138 -8.04 12.26 11.16
N TYR A 139 -8.12 13.51 11.62
CA TYR A 139 -7.40 13.93 12.81
C TYR A 139 -8.09 13.38 14.07
N ASP A 140 -7.31 12.74 14.95
CA ASP A 140 -7.85 12.04 16.13
C ASP A 140 -8.62 12.97 17.08
N GLY A 141 -8.20 14.25 17.18
CA GLY A 141 -8.86 15.25 18.02
C GLY A 141 -10.02 15.99 17.36
N ALA A 142 -10.17 15.92 16.04
CA ALA A 142 -11.23 16.58 15.27
C ALA A 142 -11.46 15.80 13.96
N PRO A 143 -12.34 14.77 13.96
CA PRO A 143 -12.41 13.83 12.85
C PRO A 143 -12.94 14.39 11.53
N ASP A 144 -13.50 15.60 11.52
CA ASP A 144 -13.87 16.37 10.34
C ASP A 144 -12.65 16.99 9.64
N LEU A 145 -11.55 17.20 10.37
CA LEU A 145 -10.27 17.63 9.80
C LEU A 145 -9.54 16.44 9.16
N THR A 146 -9.16 16.59 7.89
CA THR A 146 -8.22 15.67 7.23
C THR A 146 -6.79 16.17 7.45
N VAL A 147 -5.88 15.26 7.82
CA VAL A 147 -4.44 15.51 7.91
C VAL A 147 -3.69 14.58 6.97
N HIS A 148 -2.51 15.03 6.51
CA HIS A 148 -1.73 14.34 5.49
C HIS A 148 -0.30 14.04 5.94
N PRO A 149 -0.10 13.09 6.88
CA PRO A 149 1.24 12.62 7.21
C PRO A 149 1.92 12.06 5.97
N SER A 150 3.16 12.47 5.74
CA SER A 150 3.98 11.97 4.64
C SER A 150 5.44 11.84 5.08
N LEU A 151 6.13 10.88 4.47
CA LEU A 151 7.56 10.69 4.58
C LEU A 151 8.12 10.66 3.17
N TYR A 152 9.09 11.53 2.92
CA TYR A 152 9.77 11.67 1.64
C TYR A 152 11.25 11.35 1.81
N THR A 153 11.81 10.61 0.85
CA THR A 153 13.24 10.36 0.76
C THR A 153 13.70 10.51 -0.69
N SER A 154 14.80 11.23 -0.89
CA SER A 154 15.37 11.42 -2.23
C SER A 154 15.93 10.12 -2.84
N HIS A 155 16.33 9.17 -1.99
CA HIS A 155 16.82 7.85 -2.36
C HIS A 155 16.53 6.85 -1.22
N VAL A 156 16.49 5.55 -1.56
CA VAL A 156 16.33 4.46 -0.59
C VAL A 156 17.57 3.57 -0.60
N ALA A 157 18.12 3.28 0.58
CA ALA A 157 19.26 2.39 0.73
C ALA A 157 18.85 0.91 0.60
N PRO A 158 19.72 0.01 0.10
CA PRO A 158 19.50 -1.42 0.20
C PRO A 158 19.15 -1.85 1.63
N GLY A 159 18.23 -2.82 1.75
CA GLY A 159 17.73 -3.33 3.02
C GLY A 159 16.80 -2.38 3.77
N THR A 160 16.20 -1.39 3.09
CA THR A 160 15.27 -0.44 3.71
C THR A 160 14.03 -0.19 2.85
N ALA A 161 12.92 0.11 3.51
CA ALA A 161 11.68 0.53 2.86
C ALA A 161 10.94 1.57 3.68
N LEU A 162 10.12 2.38 3.01
CA LEU A 162 9.12 3.22 3.64
C LEU A 162 7.80 2.45 3.64
N THR A 163 7.05 2.49 4.74
CA THR A 163 5.83 1.70 4.91
C THR A 163 4.78 2.47 5.68
N THR A 164 3.51 2.10 5.47
CA THR A 164 2.41 2.50 6.36
C THR A 164 1.27 1.49 6.31
N THR A 165 0.37 1.56 7.28
CA THR A 165 -0.85 0.74 7.35
C THR A 165 -2.06 1.62 7.61
N THR A 166 -3.25 1.15 7.22
CA THR A 166 -4.50 1.85 7.53
C THR A 166 -4.81 1.84 9.02
N TYR A 167 -4.45 0.76 9.73
CA TYR A 167 -4.76 0.57 11.15
C TYR A 167 -3.54 0.09 11.96
N SER A 168 -3.60 0.27 13.28
CA SER A 168 -2.57 -0.15 14.26
C SER A 168 -3.15 -0.90 15.47
N GLY A 169 -4.42 -1.33 15.41
CA GLY A 169 -5.16 -1.96 16.51
C GLY A 169 -5.41 -3.46 16.32
N THR A 170 -6.53 -3.91 16.89
CA THR A 170 -7.01 -5.30 16.82
C THR A 170 -8.25 -5.44 15.96
N ALA A 171 -8.69 -6.67 15.68
CA ALA A 171 -9.92 -6.87 14.91
C ALA A 171 -11.17 -6.36 15.66
N GLN A 172 -11.13 -6.36 17.00
CA GLN A 172 -12.20 -5.91 17.89
C GLN A 172 -12.14 -4.40 18.13
N GLN A 173 -10.94 -3.82 18.30
CA GLN A 173 -10.74 -2.40 18.52
C GLN A 173 -9.89 -1.81 17.39
N ILE A 174 -10.57 -1.28 16.38
CA ILE A 174 -9.91 -0.59 15.26
C ILE A 174 -9.36 0.74 15.76
N VAL A 175 -8.07 0.95 15.48
CA VAL A 175 -7.38 2.22 15.68
C VAL A 175 -6.81 2.65 14.33
N THR A 176 -7.19 3.82 13.83
CA THR A 176 -6.68 4.34 12.56
C THR A 176 -5.20 4.68 12.69
N ASN A 177 -4.45 4.43 11.62
CA ASN A 177 -3.04 4.78 11.49
C ASN A 177 -2.85 5.72 10.30
N GLY A 178 -2.06 5.37 9.28
CA GLY A 178 -1.69 6.26 8.18
C GLY A 178 -0.42 7.09 8.45
N HIS A 179 0.32 6.81 9.52
CA HIS A 179 1.64 7.41 9.73
C HIS A 179 2.71 6.57 9.01
N PRO A 180 3.48 7.17 8.09
CA PRO A 180 4.59 6.48 7.43
C PRO A 180 5.81 6.34 8.32
N GLU A 181 6.54 5.24 8.16
CA GLU A 181 7.78 4.94 8.89
C GLU A 181 8.83 4.27 7.98
N VAL A 182 10.10 4.30 8.40
CA VAL A 182 11.19 3.55 7.75
C VAL A 182 11.37 2.21 8.47
N VAL A 183 11.47 1.13 7.69
CA VAL A 183 11.69 -0.23 8.19
C VAL A 183 12.89 -0.89 7.54
N ALA A 184 13.48 -1.85 8.26
CA ALA A 184 14.49 -2.75 7.73
C ALA A 184 13.86 -3.84 6.86
N VAL A 185 14.56 -4.22 5.80
CA VAL A 185 14.21 -5.32 4.90
C VAL A 185 15.40 -6.29 4.89
N PRO A 186 15.51 -7.18 5.89
CA PRO A 186 16.70 -8.04 6.07
C PRO A 186 16.69 -9.30 5.20
N PHE A 187 15.81 -9.37 4.19
CA PHE A 187 15.60 -10.53 3.34
C PHE A 187 15.54 -10.11 1.86
N PRO A 188 15.80 -11.04 0.92
CA PRO A 188 15.66 -10.78 -0.50
C PRO A 188 14.17 -10.63 -0.88
N TRP A 189 13.93 -10.02 -2.04
CA TRP A 189 12.61 -9.70 -2.57
C TRP A 189 11.67 -10.91 -2.63
N SER A 190 12.22 -12.08 -2.97
CA SER A 190 11.47 -13.33 -3.09
C SER A 190 10.78 -13.76 -1.78
N ASP A 191 11.34 -13.35 -0.64
CA ASP A 191 10.92 -13.81 0.68
C ASP A 191 9.99 -12.78 1.37
N ILE A 192 9.86 -11.58 0.79
CA ILE A 192 9.07 -10.47 1.37
C ILE A 192 7.60 -10.88 1.52
N THR A 193 7.01 -11.48 0.49
CA THR A 193 5.60 -11.89 0.51
C THR A 193 5.35 -12.87 1.65
N ASP A 194 6.23 -13.87 1.81
CA ASP A 194 6.12 -14.88 2.86
C ASP A 194 6.31 -14.27 4.25
N ALA A 195 7.31 -13.40 4.43
CA ALA A 195 7.56 -12.72 5.70
C ALA A 195 6.38 -11.83 6.13
N VAL A 196 5.82 -11.04 5.20
CA VAL A 196 4.63 -10.23 5.47
C VAL A 196 3.43 -11.12 5.76
N TRP A 197 3.15 -12.12 4.91
CA TRP A 197 2.01 -13.02 5.10
C TRP A 197 2.04 -13.73 6.44
N GLN A 198 3.18 -14.30 6.82
CA GLN A 198 3.35 -15.00 8.09
C GLN A 198 3.13 -14.09 9.31
N SER A 199 3.43 -12.78 9.18
CA SER A 199 3.21 -11.80 10.23
C SER A 199 1.74 -11.42 10.45
N LEU A 200 0.87 -11.64 9.46
CA LEU A 200 -0.55 -11.29 9.53
C LEU A 200 -1.34 -12.34 10.31
N GLN A 201 -2.39 -11.93 11.03
CA GLN A 201 -3.27 -12.86 11.74
C GLN A 201 -3.96 -13.83 10.75
N PRO A 202 -3.80 -15.16 10.86
CA PRO A 202 -4.27 -16.12 9.86
C PRO A 202 -5.74 -16.00 9.49
N SER A 203 -6.61 -15.74 10.48
CA SER A 203 -8.06 -15.59 10.27
C SER A 203 -8.46 -14.29 9.54
N LEU A 204 -7.54 -13.33 9.41
CA LEU A 204 -7.77 -12.02 8.80
C LEU A 204 -7.10 -11.87 7.43
N ARG A 205 -6.22 -12.81 7.03
CA ARG A 205 -5.47 -12.74 5.77
C ARG A 205 -6.41 -12.78 4.57
N VAL A 206 -6.12 -11.94 3.58
CA VAL A 206 -6.81 -11.96 2.29
C VAL A 206 -5.80 -12.12 1.16
N ALA A 207 -4.89 -11.16 1.00
CA ALA A 207 -3.79 -11.28 0.03
C ALA A 207 -2.55 -10.47 0.45
N THR A 208 -1.40 -10.87 -0.06
CA THR A 208 -0.12 -10.16 0.03
C THR A 208 0.62 -10.36 -1.28
N ILE A 209 1.12 -9.26 -1.84
CA ILE A 209 1.82 -9.23 -3.11
C ILE A 209 3.12 -8.44 -2.96
N THR A 210 4.20 -8.90 -3.57
CA THR A 210 5.47 -8.17 -3.66
C THR A 210 5.92 -8.18 -5.12
N VAL A 211 6.26 -7.01 -5.65
CA VAL A 211 6.54 -6.82 -7.09
C VAL A 211 7.91 -6.16 -7.25
N ARG A 212 8.70 -6.65 -8.21
CA ARG A 212 9.96 -6.00 -8.60
C ARG A 212 9.69 -4.80 -9.49
N LEU A 213 10.43 -3.73 -9.25
CA LEU A 213 10.28 -2.47 -9.99
C LEU A 213 11.34 -2.27 -11.08
N ASP A 214 12.41 -3.07 -11.10
CA ASP A 214 13.47 -3.03 -12.11
C ASP A 214 13.12 -3.75 -13.43
N THR A 215 11.84 -4.09 -13.61
CA THR A 215 11.28 -4.66 -14.84
C THR A 215 10.27 -3.67 -15.44
N PRO A 216 9.91 -3.75 -16.74
CA PRO A 216 9.00 -2.79 -17.37
C PRO A 216 7.51 -3.02 -17.06
N THR A 217 7.14 -4.15 -16.44
CA THR A 217 5.76 -4.51 -16.12
C THR A 217 5.65 -5.01 -14.67
N PHE A 218 4.47 -5.40 -14.20
CA PHE A 218 4.27 -6.08 -12.92
C PHE A 218 4.39 -7.62 -13.01
N ALA A 219 4.95 -8.15 -14.11
CA ALA A 219 5.07 -9.60 -14.30
C ALA A 219 6.01 -10.30 -13.30
N ALA A 220 7.00 -9.57 -12.75
CA ALA A 220 7.91 -10.10 -11.75
C ALA A 220 7.33 -9.91 -10.34
N VAL A 221 6.49 -10.87 -9.92
CA VAL A 221 5.68 -10.80 -8.70
C VAL A 221 5.69 -12.11 -7.92
N VAL A 222 5.64 -12.00 -6.58
CA VAL A 222 5.25 -13.09 -5.68
C VAL A 222 3.90 -12.70 -5.06
N LEU A 223 2.92 -13.61 -5.10
CA LEU A 223 1.56 -13.38 -4.63
C LEU A 223 1.11 -14.55 -3.75
N GLN A 224 0.61 -14.23 -2.56
CA GLN A 224 -0.16 -15.14 -1.72
C GLN A 224 -1.57 -14.58 -1.51
N GLN A 225 -2.58 -15.42 -1.67
CA GLN A 225 -3.98 -15.07 -1.43
C GLN A 225 -4.76 -16.28 -0.92
N ARG A 226 -5.84 -16.03 -0.19
CA ARG A 226 -6.70 -17.06 0.40
C ARG A 226 -7.65 -17.69 -0.61
#